data_AF-Q5C1Z3-F1
#
_entry.id   AF-Q5C1Z3-F1
#
_cell.length_a   1.000
_cell.length_b   1.000
_cell.length_c   1.000
_cell.angle_alpha   90.00
_cell.angle_beta   90.00
_cell.angle_gamma   90.00
#
_symmetry.space_group_name_H-M   'P 1'
#
loop_
_entity.id
_entity.type
_entity.pdbx_description
1 polymer ?
#
loop_
_entity_poly.entity_id
_entity_poly.type
_entity_poly.pdbx_seq_one_letter_code
_entity_poly.pdbx_strand_id
1 'polypeptide(L)'
;STLAFYQREFEFFDQITSVSAKIRPFPKGEARKKACLDALREVNVKPGCYLPSNPDSVVLEIDYLSGTPMQSAAKAPFLARFKVRRVGVQNLETEAINAATDAQYHGNMIEDPSNQQVHHHHRDSTDGNNPVVKMLSQAGIKYKRRNSHHESFNSPSEQMMTTNKHTTGISRMNKSRQQISGTTSSSTINPIDDKQNPPMKLGHIFMQACIFKVGDDVRQDILALQILQLFKNIFERCGLELYVYPYRVVATAPGRGVIECVPDSKSRDQIGRQTDGKLYEYFLSIYGDETTPTYQSARRNFILV
;
A
#
# COMPACT_ATOMS: atom_id res chain seq x y z
N SER A 1 -17.96 -9.63 11.37
CA SER A 1 -18.73 -8.42 11.74
C SER A 1 -17.83 -7.20 11.65
N THR A 2 -18.40 -6.01 11.44
CA THR A 2 -17.66 -4.73 11.42
C THR A 2 -16.89 -4.46 12.71
N LEU A 3 -17.44 -4.83 13.88
CA LEU A 3 -16.74 -4.72 15.17
C LEU A 3 -15.43 -5.52 15.18
N ALA A 4 -15.47 -6.77 14.68
CA ALA A 4 -14.28 -7.61 14.62
C ALA A 4 -13.22 -7.10 13.63
N PHE A 5 -13.63 -6.35 12.60
CA PHE A 5 -12.70 -5.70 11.67
C PHE A 5 -11.88 -4.63 12.38
N TYR A 6 -12.53 -3.68 13.05
CA TYR A 6 -11.84 -2.62 13.80
C TYR A 6 -11.00 -3.17 14.96
N GLN A 7 -11.47 -4.21 15.64
CA GLN A 7 -10.70 -4.81 16.73
C GLN A 7 -9.38 -5.43 16.23
N ARG A 8 -9.40 -6.15 15.10
CA ARG A 8 -8.16 -6.66 14.48
C ARG A 8 -7.23 -5.53 14.05
N GLU A 9 -7.81 -4.46 13.52
CA GLU A 9 -7.08 -3.26 13.13
C GLU A 9 -6.34 -2.66 14.35
N PHE A 10 -7.06 -2.37 15.44
CA PHE A 10 -6.47 -1.78 16.64
C PHE A 10 -5.42 -2.68 17.29
N GLU A 11 -5.69 -4.00 17.38
CA GLU A 11 -4.72 -4.96 17.92
C GLU A 11 -3.41 -4.96 17.11
N PHE A 12 -3.51 -4.92 15.79
CA PHE A 12 -2.34 -4.82 14.91
C PHE A 12 -1.57 -3.50 15.15
N PHE A 13 -2.29 -2.38 15.29
CA PHE A 13 -1.65 -1.09 15.55
C PHE A 13 -1.02 -0.98 16.92
N ASP A 14 -1.63 -1.54 17.94
CA ASP A 14 -1.05 -1.59 19.27
C ASP A 14 0.23 -2.43 19.28
N GLN A 15 0.22 -3.59 18.62
CA GLN A 15 1.43 -4.40 18.45
C GLN A 15 2.55 -3.61 17.75
N ILE A 16 2.27 -3.01 16.59
CA ILE A 16 3.32 -2.37 15.80
C ILE A 16 3.86 -1.11 16.46
N THR A 17 3.00 -0.29 17.05
CA THR A 17 3.46 0.92 17.75
C THR A 17 4.18 0.59 19.06
N SER A 18 3.92 -0.56 19.69
CA SER A 18 4.68 -1.02 20.86
C SER A 18 6.17 -1.21 20.57
N VAL A 19 6.56 -1.44 19.30
CA VAL A 19 7.96 -1.55 18.88
C VAL A 19 8.77 -0.32 19.31
N SER A 20 8.23 0.90 19.14
CA SER A 20 8.90 2.13 19.58
C SER A 20 9.23 2.11 21.07
N ALA A 21 8.31 1.62 21.91
CA ALA A 21 8.53 1.50 23.34
C ALA A 21 9.61 0.46 23.67
N LYS A 22 9.60 -0.70 22.97
CA LYS A 22 10.59 -1.77 23.14
C LYS A 22 12.01 -1.34 22.76
N ILE A 23 12.17 -0.54 21.70
CA ILE A 23 13.50 -0.13 21.22
C ILE A 23 14.06 1.12 21.91
N ARG A 24 13.22 1.91 22.58
CA ARG A 24 13.61 3.17 23.23
C ARG A 24 14.78 3.03 24.23
N PRO A 25 14.87 1.98 25.07
CA PRO A 25 15.97 1.81 26.02
C PRO A 25 17.33 1.57 25.37
N PHE A 26 17.37 1.08 24.12
CA PHE A 26 18.61 0.75 23.44
C PHE A 26 19.30 2.01 22.91
N PRO A 27 20.63 2.12 22.99
CA PRO A 27 21.37 3.25 22.44
C PRO A 27 21.24 3.30 20.91
N LYS A 28 21.32 4.51 20.34
CA LYS A 28 21.27 4.72 18.87
C LYS A 28 22.38 3.92 18.17
N GLY A 29 22.16 3.61 16.89
CA GLY A 29 23.07 2.78 16.08
C GLY A 29 22.64 1.32 16.04
N GLU A 30 23.62 0.42 15.92
CA GLU A 30 23.39 -1.01 15.66
C GLU A 30 22.55 -1.71 16.74
N ALA A 31 22.74 -1.36 18.02
CA ALA A 31 21.99 -1.96 19.11
C ALA A 31 20.47 -1.72 18.99
N ARG A 32 20.07 -0.47 18.77
CA ARG A 32 18.65 -0.12 18.55
C ARG A 32 18.12 -0.66 17.23
N LYS A 33 18.96 -0.69 16.17
CA LYS A 33 18.57 -1.30 14.89
C LYS A 33 18.27 -2.78 15.06
N LYS A 34 19.14 -3.55 15.74
CA LYS A 34 18.92 -4.95 16.06
C LYS A 34 17.63 -5.15 16.88
N ALA A 35 17.48 -4.41 17.98
CA ALA A 35 16.27 -4.47 18.81
C ALA A 35 14.99 -4.15 18.02
N CYS A 36 15.07 -3.25 17.04
CA CYS A 36 13.94 -2.93 16.15
C CYS A 36 13.57 -4.08 15.22
N LEU A 37 14.55 -4.77 14.65
CA LEU A 37 14.29 -5.95 13.83
C LEU A 37 13.69 -7.08 14.66
N ASP A 38 14.23 -7.31 15.86
CA ASP A 38 13.73 -8.34 16.77
C ASP A 38 12.30 -8.04 17.23
N ALA A 39 12.02 -6.82 17.68
CA ALA A 39 10.68 -6.41 18.08
C ALA A 39 9.68 -6.39 16.92
N LEU A 40 10.11 -6.07 15.70
CA LEU A 40 9.24 -6.09 14.51
C LEU A 40 8.85 -7.52 14.13
N ARG A 41 9.72 -8.52 14.31
CA ARG A 41 9.42 -9.95 14.07
C ARG A 41 8.33 -10.52 14.98
N GLU A 42 8.13 -9.91 16.15
CA GLU A 42 7.06 -10.30 17.07
C GLU A 42 5.68 -9.78 16.66
N VAL A 43 5.62 -8.84 15.70
CA VAL A 43 4.36 -8.27 15.22
C VAL A 43 3.69 -9.25 14.26
N ASN A 44 2.47 -9.69 14.57
CA ASN A 44 1.73 -10.62 13.72
C ASN A 44 0.73 -9.89 12.84
N VAL A 45 0.84 -10.05 11.52
CA VAL A 45 -0.16 -9.54 10.57
C VAL A 45 -1.34 -10.50 10.54
N LYS A 46 -2.50 -10.03 11.02
CA LYS A 46 -3.75 -10.77 10.85
C LYS A 46 -4.32 -10.48 9.45
N PRO A 47 -4.90 -11.48 8.75
CA PRO A 47 -5.59 -11.25 7.50
C PRO A 47 -6.69 -10.20 7.63
N GLY A 48 -6.74 -9.28 6.66
CA GLY A 48 -7.70 -8.18 6.63
C GLY A 48 -7.29 -6.93 7.41
N CYS A 49 -6.06 -6.85 7.94
CA CYS A 49 -5.51 -5.57 8.42
C CYS A 49 -5.21 -4.63 7.23
N TYR A 50 -5.26 -3.32 7.47
CA TYR A 50 -4.85 -2.27 6.53
C TYR A 50 -3.99 -1.23 7.26
N LEU A 51 -3.39 -0.27 6.54
CA LEU A 51 -2.65 0.85 7.14
C LEU A 51 -3.55 2.09 7.18
N PRO A 52 -3.63 2.88 8.27
CA PRO A 52 -4.61 3.97 8.39
C PRO A 52 -4.24 5.11 7.44
N SER A 53 -2.94 5.27 7.17
CA SER A 53 -2.41 6.17 6.15
C SER A 53 -2.73 5.73 4.72
N ASN A 54 -3.18 4.50 4.48
CA ASN A 54 -3.58 3.99 3.17
C ASN A 54 -4.83 3.08 3.26
N PRO A 55 -6.05 3.66 3.33
CA PRO A 55 -7.32 2.93 3.34
C PRO A 55 -7.70 2.35 1.95
N ASP A 56 -6.83 2.45 0.95
CA ASP A 56 -7.07 1.84 -0.36
C ASP A 56 -6.49 0.42 -0.48
N SER A 57 -5.75 -0.06 0.53
CA SER A 57 -4.97 -1.29 0.43
C SER A 57 -5.02 -2.13 1.69
N VAL A 58 -5.07 -3.46 1.53
CA VAL A 58 -4.91 -4.42 2.63
C VAL A 58 -3.44 -4.80 2.80
N VAL A 59 -3.01 -5.03 4.04
CA VAL A 59 -1.68 -5.55 4.36
C VAL A 59 -1.67 -7.04 4.12
N LEU A 60 -0.69 -7.49 3.33
CA LEU A 60 -0.42 -8.91 3.10
C LEU A 60 0.67 -9.40 4.06
N GLU A 61 1.79 -8.68 4.12
CA GLU A 61 2.99 -9.12 4.84
C GLU A 61 3.77 -7.91 5.38
N ILE A 62 4.54 -8.11 6.46
CA ILE A 62 5.58 -7.18 6.92
C ILE A 62 6.93 -7.65 6.38
N ASP A 63 7.72 -6.72 5.84
CA ASP A 63 9.14 -6.96 5.62
C ASP A 63 9.88 -6.78 6.95
N TYR A 64 10.08 -7.87 7.67
CA TYR A 64 10.70 -7.86 9.00
C TYR A 64 12.17 -7.42 9.01
N LEU A 65 12.81 -7.33 7.84
CA LEU A 65 14.18 -6.82 7.70
C LEU A 65 14.24 -5.30 7.46
N SER A 66 13.08 -4.66 7.26
CA SER A 66 12.99 -3.23 6.94
C SER A 66 13.11 -2.29 8.15
N GLY A 67 12.84 -2.80 9.36
CA GLY A 67 12.69 -2.00 10.58
C GLY A 67 13.87 -1.07 10.85
N THR A 68 13.71 0.24 10.64
CA THR A 68 14.81 1.23 10.71
C THR A 68 14.47 2.33 11.71
N PRO A 69 15.12 2.35 12.89
CA PRO A 69 14.95 3.44 13.86
C PRO A 69 15.44 4.78 13.29
N MET A 70 14.71 5.85 13.56
CA MET A 70 15.10 7.20 13.17
C MET A 70 16.16 7.76 14.14
N GLN A 71 17.14 8.48 13.60
CA GLN A 71 18.34 8.91 14.33
C GLN A 71 18.13 10.11 15.25
N SER A 72 17.19 11.01 14.92
CA SER A 72 17.05 12.32 15.59
C SER A 72 16.10 12.34 16.79
N ALA A 73 15.35 11.26 17.06
CA ALA A 73 14.24 11.32 18.00
C ALA A 73 14.47 10.50 19.28
N ALA A 74 14.28 11.16 20.43
CA ALA A 74 14.37 10.53 21.75
C ALA A 74 13.27 9.47 21.97
N LYS A 75 12.13 9.62 21.29
CA LYS A 75 11.00 8.69 21.38
C LYS A 75 11.15 7.42 20.53
N ALA A 76 12.26 7.31 19.78
CA ALA A 76 12.57 6.17 18.91
C ALA A 76 11.44 5.79 17.92
N PRO A 77 11.00 6.72 17.07
CA PRO A 77 10.19 6.36 15.91
C PRO A 77 11.00 5.48 14.98
N PHE A 78 10.31 4.65 14.21
CA PHE A 78 10.95 3.72 13.27
C PHE A 78 10.15 3.62 11.97
N LEU A 79 10.87 3.30 10.90
CA LEU A 79 10.31 2.98 9.60
C LEU A 79 10.13 1.47 9.49
N ALA A 80 9.01 1.02 8.93
CA ALA A 80 8.80 -0.36 8.49
C ALA A 80 8.15 -0.39 7.10
N ARG A 81 8.36 -1.48 6.38
CA ARG A 81 7.79 -1.74 5.06
C ARG A 81 6.79 -2.89 5.12
N PHE A 82 5.72 -2.73 4.34
CA PHE A 82 4.61 -3.66 4.24
C PHE A 82 4.38 -3.98 2.78
N LYS A 83 4.15 -5.26 2.49
CA LYS A 83 3.61 -5.67 1.20
C LYS A 83 2.10 -5.50 1.28
N VAL A 84 1.53 -4.68 0.40
CA VAL A 84 0.11 -4.35 0.41
C VAL A 84 -0.52 -4.67 -0.95
N ARG A 85 -1.81 -4.94 -0.95
CA ARG A 85 -2.61 -5.14 -2.17
C ARG A 85 -3.69 -4.07 -2.24
N ARG A 86 -3.73 -3.33 -3.35
CA ARG A 86 -4.76 -2.32 -3.57
C ARG A 86 -6.12 -2.98 -3.78
N VAL A 87 -7.11 -2.58 -2.98
CA VAL A 87 -8.51 -3.04 -3.05
C VAL A 87 -9.51 -1.89 -3.27
N GLY A 88 -9.05 -0.65 -3.11
CA GLY A 88 -9.89 0.55 -3.17
C GLY A 88 -10.71 0.76 -1.89
N VAL A 89 -10.88 2.02 -1.50
CA VAL A 89 -11.58 2.38 -0.24
C VAL A 89 -12.93 1.69 -0.08
N GLN A 90 -13.73 1.62 -1.15
CA GLN A 90 -15.09 1.08 -1.10
C GLN A 90 -15.15 -0.44 -0.82
N ASN A 91 -14.12 -1.19 -1.21
CA ASN A 91 -14.09 -2.65 -1.04
C ASN A 91 -13.26 -3.09 0.17
N LEU A 92 -12.56 -2.15 0.84
CA LEU A 92 -11.61 -2.47 1.91
C LEU A 92 -12.25 -3.31 3.02
N GLU A 93 -13.40 -2.87 3.53
CA GLU A 93 -14.08 -3.57 4.62
C GLU A 93 -14.52 -4.98 4.19
N THR A 94 -15.11 -5.11 3.00
CA THR A 94 -15.56 -6.41 2.46
C THR A 94 -14.39 -7.37 2.25
N GLU A 95 -13.32 -6.92 1.59
CA GLU A 95 -12.11 -7.72 1.35
C GLU A 95 -11.43 -8.13 2.67
N ALA A 96 -11.39 -7.22 3.65
CA ALA A 96 -10.80 -7.50 4.94
C ALA A 96 -11.62 -8.49 5.78
N ILE A 97 -12.95 -8.44 5.69
CA ILE A 97 -13.82 -9.42 6.34
C ILE A 97 -13.63 -10.78 5.68
N ASN A 98 -13.66 -10.86 4.34
CA ASN A 98 -13.49 -12.10 3.59
C ASN A 98 -12.12 -12.75 3.88
N ALA A 99 -11.03 -11.97 3.83
CA ALA A 99 -9.69 -12.47 4.12
C ALA A 99 -9.57 -13.07 5.54
N ALA A 100 -10.25 -12.48 6.53
CA ALA A 100 -10.25 -13.00 7.88
C ALA A 100 -11.10 -14.28 8.02
N THR A 101 -12.23 -14.35 7.32
CA THR A 101 -13.09 -15.54 7.29
C THR A 101 -12.39 -16.71 6.60
N ASP A 102 -11.76 -16.48 5.45
CA ASP A 102 -11.03 -17.52 4.72
C ASP A 102 -9.89 -18.12 5.57
N ALA A 103 -9.17 -17.28 6.32
CA ALA A 103 -8.11 -17.73 7.21
C ALA A 103 -8.64 -18.60 8.38
N GLN A 104 -9.85 -18.32 8.88
CA GLN A 104 -10.49 -19.14 9.91
C GLN A 104 -10.91 -20.52 9.37
N TYR A 105 -11.45 -20.57 8.14
CA TYR A 105 -11.81 -21.84 7.51
C TYR A 105 -10.61 -22.73 7.22
N HIS A 106 -9.51 -22.16 6.73
CA HIS A 106 -8.28 -22.92 6.47
C HIS A 106 -7.57 -23.35 7.76
N GLY A 107 -7.71 -22.59 8.86
CA GLY A 107 -7.23 -22.98 10.18
C GLY A 107 -7.95 -24.20 10.78
N ASN A 108 -9.22 -24.41 10.44
CA ASN A 108 -10.04 -25.51 10.95
C ASN A 108 -9.94 -26.81 10.12
N MET A 109 -9.27 -26.80 8.96
CA MET A 109 -9.08 -27.99 8.10
C MET A 109 -7.82 -28.79 8.44
N ILE A 110 -7.06 -28.38 9.47
CA ILE A 110 -5.96 -29.15 10.05
C ILE A 110 -6.46 -29.83 11.33
N GLU A 111 -7.50 -30.66 11.22
CA GLU A 111 -7.84 -31.66 12.22
C GLU A 111 -7.85 -33.05 11.55
N ASP A 112 -7.24 -33.99 12.27
CA ASP A 112 -6.89 -35.37 11.95
C ASP A 112 -7.93 -36.14 11.08
N PRO A 113 -7.53 -36.82 9.97
CA PRO A 113 -8.46 -37.58 9.13
C PRO A 113 -9.04 -38.86 9.77
N SER A 114 -8.80 -39.13 11.05
CA SER A 114 -9.17 -40.37 11.71
C SER A 114 -10.48 -40.29 12.53
N ASN A 115 -11.59 -39.83 11.95
CA ASN A 115 -12.91 -40.24 12.43
C ASN A 115 -14.03 -40.07 11.39
N GLN A 116 -14.18 -41.03 10.48
CA GLN A 116 -15.40 -41.19 9.68
C GLN A 116 -16.30 -42.24 10.35
N GLN A 117 -17.36 -41.79 11.02
CA GLN A 117 -18.57 -42.59 11.18
C GLN A 117 -19.78 -41.83 10.66
N VAL A 118 -20.45 -42.51 9.74
CA VAL A 118 -21.55 -42.07 8.89
C VAL A 118 -22.85 -42.08 9.71
N HIS A 119 -23.58 -40.97 9.72
CA HIS A 119 -25.01 -41.00 10.00
C HIS A 119 -25.77 -40.07 9.04
N HIS A 120 -26.47 -40.70 8.09
CA HIS A 120 -27.56 -40.10 7.34
C HIS A 120 -28.70 -39.73 8.29
N HIS A 121 -29.25 -38.52 8.20
CA HIS A 121 -30.70 -38.31 8.31
C HIS A 121 -31.22 -37.02 7.66
N HIS A 122 -32.28 -37.25 6.88
CA HIS A 122 -33.38 -36.43 6.36
C HIS A 122 -33.36 -34.89 6.44
N ARG A 123 -33.76 -34.32 5.29
CA ARG A 123 -34.23 -32.95 5.08
C ARG A 123 -35.52 -32.72 5.87
N ASP A 124 -35.63 -31.57 6.52
CA ASP A 124 -36.92 -30.89 6.60
C ASP A 124 -36.78 -29.37 6.57
N SER A 125 -37.80 -28.74 6.00
CA SER A 125 -37.86 -27.33 5.66
C SER A 125 -38.36 -26.50 6.84
N THR A 126 -37.67 -25.42 7.21
CA THR A 126 -38.31 -24.24 7.84
C THR A 126 -37.54 -22.97 7.47
N ASP A 127 -38.19 -22.18 6.64
CA ASP A 127 -37.89 -20.79 6.34
C ASP A 127 -38.22 -19.93 7.59
N GLY A 128 -37.44 -18.88 7.85
CA GLY A 128 -37.77 -17.86 8.86
C GLY A 128 -36.91 -17.84 10.13
N ASN A 129 -35.64 -17.46 10.02
CA ASN A 129 -34.92 -16.81 11.12
C ASN A 129 -33.81 -15.91 10.60
N ASN A 130 -34.19 -14.78 10.00
CA ASN A 130 -33.25 -13.68 9.74
C ASN A 130 -33.38 -12.64 10.86
N PRO A 131 -32.37 -12.48 11.74
CA PRO A 131 -32.41 -11.55 12.87
C PRO A 131 -32.51 -10.07 12.46
N VAL A 132 -32.17 -9.74 11.19
CA VAL A 132 -32.25 -8.37 10.64
C VAL A 132 -33.71 -7.94 10.41
N VAL A 133 -34.61 -8.87 10.08
CA VAL A 133 -36.04 -8.57 9.85
C VAL A 133 -36.76 -8.28 11.16
N LYS A 134 -36.34 -8.94 12.25
CA LYS A 134 -36.91 -8.77 13.60
C LYS A 134 -36.50 -7.44 14.26
N MET A 135 -35.32 -6.90 13.92
CA MET A 135 -34.89 -5.56 14.34
C MET A 135 -35.64 -4.43 13.62
N LEU A 136 -35.94 -4.60 12.33
CA LEU A 136 -36.55 -3.55 11.52
C LEU A 136 -38.06 -3.37 11.76
N SER A 137 -38.76 -4.39 12.28
CA SER A 137 -40.17 -4.26 12.69
C SER A 137 -40.34 -3.52 14.02
N GLN A 138 -39.35 -3.56 14.92
CA GLN A 138 -39.36 -2.84 16.21
C GLN A 138 -39.07 -1.34 16.06
N ALA A 139 -38.54 -0.91 14.91
CA ALA A 139 -38.22 0.49 14.63
C ALA A 139 -39.31 1.26 13.86
N GLY A 140 -40.44 0.63 13.50
CA GLY A 140 -41.55 1.30 12.79
C GLY A 140 -41.25 1.74 11.35
N ILE A 141 -40.17 1.25 10.74
CA ILE A 141 -39.73 1.67 9.40
C ILE A 141 -40.27 0.69 8.35
N LYS A 142 -41.20 1.16 7.50
CA LYS A 142 -41.72 0.39 6.35
C LYS A 142 -40.69 0.39 5.21
N TYR A 143 -40.01 -0.73 4.97
CA TYR A 143 -39.15 -0.90 3.80
C TYR A 143 -39.91 -1.55 2.64
N LYS A 144 -40.02 -0.85 1.51
CA LYS A 144 -40.68 -1.30 0.27
C LYS A 144 -39.61 -1.94 -0.63
N ARG A 145 -39.61 -3.27 -0.77
CA ARG A 145 -38.78 -3.96 -1.77
C ARG A 145 -39.22 -3.53 -3.18
N ARG A 146 -38.28 -3.01 -3.99
CA ARG A 146 -38.42 -2.98 -5.46
C ARG A 146 -37.63 -4.16 -6.02
N ASN A 147 -38.36 -5.10 -6.62
CA ASN A 147 -37.80 -6.11 -7.52
C ASN A 147 -37.54 -5.45 -8.88
N SER A 148 -36.42 -5.77 -9.51
CA SER A 148 -36.30 -5.69 -10.96
C SER A 148 -35.49 -6.89 -11.45
N HIS A 149 -36.19 -7.72 -12.20
CA HIS A 149 -35.70 -8.83 -13.00
C HIS A 149 -34.61 -8.40 -13.97
N HIS A 150 -33.64 -9.27 -14.24
CA HIS A 150 -33.22 -9.47 -15.63
C HIS A 150 -32.72 -10.90 -15.86
N GLU A 151 -33.27 -11.47 -16.93
CA GLU A 151 -33.14 -12.84 -17.42
C GLU A 151 -31.77 -13.16 -18.01
N SER A 152 -31.46 -14.45 -17.98
CA SER A 152 -30.32 -15.10 -18.61
C SER A 152 -30.59 -15.38 -20.09
N PHE A 153 -29.58 -15.31 -20.95
CA PHE A 153 -29.55 -16.05 -22.22
C PHE A 153 -28.14 -16.58 -22.55
N ASN A 154 -28.16 -17.79 -23.11
CA ASN A 154 -27.07 -18.70 -23.44
C ASN A 154 -26.24 -18.30 -24.69
N SER A 155 -25.01 -18.80 -24.74
CA SER A 155 -24.06 -18.89 -25.87
C SER A 155 -24.63 -19.63 -27.10
N PRO A 156 -23.98 -19.66 -28.30
CA PRO A 156 -22.80 -20.52 -28.52
C PRO A 156 -21.78 -20.15 -29.65
N SER A 157 -20.54 -20.65 -29.48
CA SER A 157 -19.63 -21.30 -30.46
C SER A 157 -19.19 -20.62 -31.77
N GLU A 158 -17.87 -20.61 -32.02
CA GLU A 158 -17.28 -21.30 -33.20
C GLU A 158 -15.75 -21.53 -33.08
N GLN A 159 -15.33 -22.70 -33.57
CA GLN A 159 -13.99 -23.29 -33.54
C GLN A 159 -13.22 -23.00 -34.83
N MET A 160 -11.89 -23.20 -34.81
CA MET A 160 -11.04 -23.98 -35.75
C MET A 160 -9.58 -23.45 -35.70
N MET A 161 -8.59 -24.24 -35.25
CA MET A 161 -7.74 -25.17 -36.03
C MET A 161 -6.87 -24.42 -37.08
N THR A 162 -5.54 -24.52 -37.19
CA THR A 162 -4.65 -25.69 -37.22
C THR A 162 -3.13 -25.34 -37.13
N THR A 163 -2.37 -26.24 -36.47
CA THR A 163 -1.07 -26.87 -36.86
C THR A 163 0.29 -26.14 -36.94
N ASN A 164 1.18 -26.56 -36.02
CA ASN A 164 2.51 -27.19 -36.15
C ASN A 164 3.60 -26.62 -37.11
N LYS A 165 4.83 -26.42 -36.59
CA LYS A 165 5.92 -27.43 -36.55
C LYS A 165 7.21 -26.91 -35.86
N HIS A 166 7.95 -27.88 -35.31
CA HIS A 166 9.30 -27.90 -34.71
C HIS A 166 10.36 -26.99 -35.40
N THR A 167 11.48 -26.57 -34.79
CA THR A 167 12.62 -27.43 -34.39
C THR A 167 13.73 -26.60 -33.68
N THR A 168 14.36 -27.19 -32.65
CA THR A 168 15.76 -27.07 -32.15
C THR A 168 16.47 -25.73 -31.90
N GLY A 169 17.09 -25.63 -30.71
CA GLY A 169 18.58 -25.55 -30.64
C GLY A 169 19.24 -24.19 -30.35
N ILE A 170 19.39 -23.88 -29.05
CA ILE A 170 20.59 -23.38 -28.34
C ILE A 170 21.53 -22.35 -29.03
N SER A 171 21.66 -21.21 -28.31
CA SER A 171 22.86 -20.41 -28.02
C SER A 171 23.11 -19.04 -28.69
N ARG A 172 23.40 -18.11 -27.77
CA ARG A 172 24.31 -16.95 -27.81
C ARG A 172 23.75 -15.57 -28.18
N MET A 173 23.78 -14.74 -27.13
CA MET A 173 23.97 -13.28 -27.06
C MET A 173 24.44 -12.62 -28.36
N ASN A 174 23.78 -11.52 -28.75
CA ASN A 174 24.48 -10.26 -29.00
C ASN A 174 23.56 -9.03 -29.09
N LYS A 175 24.16 -7.91 -28.66
CA LYS A 175 23.70 -6.52 -28.72
C LYS A 175 23.28 -6.07 -30.13
N SER A 176 22.27 -5.23 -30.23
CA SER A 176 22.00 -4.32 -31.36
C SER A 176 21.12 -3.18 -30.86
N ARG A 177 21.64 -1.99 -30.54
CA ARG A 177 21.78 -0.82 -31.44
C ARG A 177 20.66 -0.75 -32.48
N GLN A 178 19.64 0.06 -32.21
CA GLN A 178 18.75 0.58 -33.25
C GLN A 178 18.93 2.08 -33.41
N GLN A 179 19.25 2.44 -34.64
CA GLN A 179 19.27 3.79 -35.19
C GLN A 179 17.82 4.27 -35.33
N ILE A 180 17.56 5.55 -35.06
CA ILE A 180 16.37 6.23 -35.58
C ILE A 180 16.81 7.56 -36.18
N SER A 181 16.55 7.65 -37.48
CA SER A 181 16.65 8.78 -38.38
C SER A 181 15.79 9.96 -37.94
N GLY A 182 16.31 11.17 -38.12
CA GLY A 182 15.60 12.41 -37.79
C GLY A 182 14.44 12.74 -38.72
N THR A 183 13.45 13.43 -38.17
CA THR A 183 12.64 14.41 -38.91
C THR A 183 12.05 15.41 -37.93
N THR A 184 12.16 16.67 -38.28
CA THR A 184 11.83 17.89 -37.55
C THR A 184 10.31 18.06 -37.41
N SER A 185 9.79 18.31 -36.21
CA SER A 185 8.57 19.13 -36.02
C SER A 185 8.38 19.59 -34.57
N SER A 186 8.28 20.92 -34.45
CA SER A 186 7.62 21.77 -33.46
C SER A 186 7.35 21.27 -32.04
N SER A 187 8.07 21.91 -31.12
CA SER A 187 7.87 22.05 -29.69
C SER A 187 6.39 22.14 -29.29
N THR A 188 5.86 21.05 -28.72
CA THR A 188 4.67 21.10 -27.87
C THR A 188 5.11 20.67 -26.49
N ILE A 189 5.18 21.64 -25.58
CA ILE A 189 5.48 21.43 -24.17
C ILE A 189 4.30 20.66 -23.59
N ASN A 190 4.49 19.38 -23.29
CA ASN A 190 3.50 18.62 -22.53
C ASN A 190 3.54 19.11 -21.07
N PRO A 191 2.38 19.46 -20.48
CA PRO A 191 2.31 19.78 -19.06
C PRO A 191 2.86 18.60 -18.25
N ILE A 192 3.62 18.90 -17.20
CA ILE A 192 4.09 17.92 -16.22
C ILE A 192 2.86 17.47 -15.43
N ASP A 193 2.13 16.53 -16.02
CA ASP A 193 0.99 15.84 -15.46
C ASP A 193 1.46 15.07 -14.21
N ASP A 194 0.67 15.15 -13.14
CA ASP A 194 0.70 14.29 -11.94
C ASP A 194 0.48 12.78 -12.27
N LYS A 195 0.57 12.40 -13.56
CA LYS A 195 0.43 11.05 -14.12
C LYS A 195 1.71 10.21 -14.06
N GLN A 196 2.76 10.67 -13.38
CA GLN A 196 3.97 9.84 -13.19
C GLN A 196 3.75 8.63 -12.28
N ASN A 197 2.61 8.54 -11.59
CA ASN A 197 2.06 7.26 -11.17
C ASN A 197 0.65 7.09 -11.72
N PRO A 198 0.42 6.25 -12.76
CA PRO A 198 -0.94 5.89 -13.13
C PRO A 198 -1.66 5.37 -11.89
N PRO A 199 -2.98 5.64 -11.72
CA PRO A 199 -3.71 5.10 -10.58
C PRO A 199 -3.48 3.59 -10.55
N MET A 200 -2.76 3.13 -9.52
CA MET A 200 -2.42 1.71 -9.36
C MET A 200 -3.67 0.86 -9.59
N LYS A 201 -3.58 -0.16 -10.44
CA LYS A 201 -4.75 -0.97 -10.77
C LYS A 201 -5.26 -1.71 -9.54
N LEU A 202 -6.56 -1.99 -9.50
CA LEU A 202 -7.13 -2.85 -8.48
C LEU A 202 -6.41 -4.21 -8.48
N GLY A 203 -6.09 -4.74 -7.30
CA GLY A 203 -5.31 -5.96 -7.12
C GLY A 203 -3.80 -5.79 -7.23
N HIS A 204 -3.28 -4.61 -7.60
CA HIS A 204 -1.83 -4.37 -7.66
C HIS A 204 -1.17 -4.55 -6.29
N ILE A 205 -0.06 -5.29 -6.27
CA ILE A 205 0.73 -5.57 -5.06
C ILE A 205 2.00 -4.72 -5.11
N PHE A 206 2.28 -4.00 -4.03
CA PHE A 206 3.45 -3.13 -3.94
C PHE A 206 3.96 -3.01 -2.51
N MET A 207 5.17 -2.47 -2.35
CA MET A 207 5.75 -2.20 -1.04
C MET A 207 5.38 -0.78 -0.59
N GLN A 208 4.79 -0.67 0.59
CA GLN A 208 4.47 0.59 1.26
C GLN A 208 5.41 0.75 2.46
N ALA A 209 6.07 1.91 2.58
CA ALA A 209 6.85 2.25 3.77
C ALA A 209 6.07 3.25 4.65
N CYS A 210 6.11 3.05 5.97
CA CYS A 210 5.53 3.96 6.94
C CYS A 210 6.47 4.19 8.12
N ILE A 211 6.43 5.39 8.69
CA ILE A 211 7.07 5.75 9.94
C ILE A 211 6.01 5.72 11.05
N PHE A 212 6.30 4.99 12.10
CA PHE A 212 5.48 4.95 13.31
C PHE A 212 6.09 5.89 14.35
N LYS A 213 5.30 6.87 14.79
CA LYS A 213 5.66 7.82 15.84
C LYS A 213 4.84 7.52 17.09
N VAL A 214 5.52 7.40 18.23
CA VAL A 214 4.90 7.23 19.56
C VAL A 214 5.55 8.21 20.51
N GLY A 215 4.76 8.95 21.27
CA GLY A 215 5.22 10.03 22.14
C GLY A 215 5.42 11.38 21.45
N ASP A 216 5.09 11.49 20.15
CA ASP A 216 5.12 12.73 19.37
C ASP A 216 3.71 13.01 18.83
N ASP A 217 3.24 14.25 18.99
CA ASP A 217 1.93 14.66 18.50
C ASP A 217 2.00 15.05 17.02
N VAL A 218 1.52 14.15 16.17
CA VAL A 218 1.53 14.34 14.71
C VAL A 218 0.42 15.26 14.19
N ARG A 219 -0.44 15.81 15.06
CA ARG A 219 -1.52 16.72 14.62
C ARG A 219 -0.99 18.00 13.99
N GLN A 220 0.20 18.46 14.42
CA GLN A 220 0.89 19.58 13.77
C GLN A 220 1.36 19.21 12.36
N ASP A 221 1.89 18.00 12.16
CA ASP A 221 2.27 17.49 10.84
C ASP A 221 1.03 17.42 9.91
N ILE A 222 -0.13 16.97 10.42
CA ILE A 222 -1.40 16.93 9.67
C ILE A 222 -1.81 18.33 9.21
N LEU A 223 -1.77 19.33 10.10
CA LEU A 223 -2.11 20.71 9.75
C LEU A 223 -1.17 21.26 8.66
N ALA A 224 0.14 21.03 8.78
CA ALA A 224 1.10 21.45 7.78
C ALA A 224 0.82 20.81 6.41
N LEU A 225 0.46 19.53 6.39
CA LEU A 225 0.11 18.82 5.14
C LEU A 225 -1.20 19.29 4.52
N GLN A 226 -2.19 19.71 5.33
CA GLN A 226 -3.40 20.34 4.82
C GLN A 226 -3.10 21.66 4.13
N ILE A 227 -2.21 22.48 4.70
CA ILE A 227 -1.73 23.73 4.09
C ILE A 227 -0.95 23.43 2.81
N LEU A 228 -0.09 22.41 2.82
CA LEU A 228 0.67 22.00 1.63
C LEU A 228 -0.26 21.56 0.50
N GLN A 229 -1.33 20.81 0.81
CA GLN A 229 -2.35 20.43 -0.16
C GLN A 229 -3.11 21.64 -0.70
N LEU A 230 -3.40 22.63 0.14
CA LEU A 230 -4.00 23.89 -0.30
C LEU A 230 -3.08 24.63 -1.29
N PHE A 231 -1.78 24.73 -0.98
CA PHE A 231 -0.82 25.35 -1.90
C PHE A 231 -0.69 24.60 -3.22
N LYS A 232 -0.67 23.25 -3.19
CA LYS A 232 -0.72 22.43 -4.42
C LYS A 232 -1.88 22.84 -5.32
N ASN A 233 -3.09 22.91 -4.75
CA ASN A 233 -4.29 23.28 -5.48
C ASN A 233 -4.23 24.73 -6.02
N ILE A 234 -3.60 25.64 -5.28
CA ILE A 234 -3.42 27.05 -5.72
C ILE A 234 -2.44 27.11 -6.89
N PHE A 235 -1.29 26.44 -6.79
CA PHE A 235 -0.29 26.41 -7.85
C PHE A 235 -0.88 25.87 -9.15
N GLU A 236 -1.62 24.76 -9.09
CA GLU A 236 -2.33 24.18 -10.22
C GLU A 236 -3.35 25.15 -10.83
N ARG A 237 -4.17 25.81 -10.00
CA ARG A 237 -5.18 26.77 -10.46
C ARG A 237 -4.59 28.01 -11.11
N CYS A 238 -3.43 28.48 -10.62
CA CYS A 238 -2.73 29.64 -11.16
C CYS A 238 -1.84 29.29 -12.36
N GLY A 239 -1.68 28.01 -12.71
CA GLY A 239 -0.75 27.56 -13.75
C GLY A 239 0.73 27.71 -13.37
N LEU A 240 1.04 27.71 -12.08
CA LEU A 240 2.42 27.72 -11.59
C LEU A 240 2.97 26.29 -11.64
N GLU A 241 4.10 26.10 -12.34
CA GLU A 241 4.79 24.81 -12.45
C GLU A 241 5.60 24.45 -11.19
N LEU A 242 5.03 24.65 -9.99
CA LEU A 242 5.66 24.29 -8.73
C LEU A 242 5.23 22.89 -8.28
N TYR A 243 6.15 22.14 -7.68
CA TYR A 243 5.96 20.75 -7.30
C TYR A 243 5.99 20.57 -5.79
N VAL A 244 4.89 20.08 -5.22
CA VAL A 244 4.82 19.68 -3.82
C VAL A 244 4.15 18.31 -3.72
N TYR A 245 4.66 17.45 -2.84
CA TYR A 245 4.12 16.10 -2.60
C TYR A 245 3.53 16.00 -1.18
N PRO A 246 2.22 16.27 -1.00
CA PRO A 246 1.56 16.09 0.29
C PRO A 246 1.37 14.59 0.59
N TYR A 247 2.27 14.03 1.39
CA TYR A 247 2.17 12.65 1.88
C TYR A 247 1.11 12.54 2.99
N ARG A 248 0.71 11.32 3.34
CA ARG A 248 -0.38 11.09 4.32
C ARG A 248 0.14 10.92 5.73
N VAL A 249 -0.52 11.58 6.67
CA VAL A 249 -0.29 11.43 8.12
C VAL A 249 -1.61 11.18 8.81
N VAL A 250 -1.64 10.20 9.71
CA VAL A 250 -2.82 9.88 10.52
C VAL A 250 -2.43 9.84 11.99
N ALA A 251 -3.12 10.63 12.80
CA ALA A 251 -3.07 10.54 14.25
C ALA A 251 -3.97 9.38 14.69
N THR A 252 -3.37 8.33 15.26
CA THR A 252 -4.11 7.12 15.66
C THR A 252 -4.58 7.17 17.11
N ALA A 253 -3.89 7.95 17.96
CA ALA A 253 -4.26 8.23 19.35
C ALA A 253 -3.45 9.45 19.84
N PRO A 254 -3.74 10.02 21.04
CA PRO A 254 -2.91 11.08 21.61
C PRO A 254 -1.43 10.70 21.66
N GLY A 255 -0.59 11.49 20.99
CA GLY A 255 0.85 11.25 20.88
C GLY A 255 1.24 10.01 20.06
N ARG A 256 0.34 9.43 19.25
CA ARG A 256 0.62 8.30 18.36
C ARG A 256 0.21 8.64 16.94
N GLY A 257 1.07 8.31 15.99
CA GLY A 257 0.85 8.65 14.59
C GLY A 257 1.55 7.72 13.62
N VAL A 258 0.96 7.62 12.43
CA VAL A 258 1.52 6.91 11.28
C VAL A 258 1.75 7.93 10.17
N ILE A 259 2.95 7.93 9.62
CA ILE A 259 3.36 8.79 8.52
C ILE A 259 3.69 7.89 7.34
N GLU A 260 3.04 8.13 6.20
CA GLU A 260 3.42 7.51 4.93
C GLU A 260 4.78 8.04 4.47
N CYS A 261 5.69 7.13 4.12
CA CYS A 261 6.92 7.53 3.45
C CYS A 261 6.64 7.84 1.98
N VAL A 262 7.30 8.87 1.46
CA VAL A 262 7.27 9.17 0.03
C VAL A 262 7.88 7.97 -0.73
N PRO A 263 7.15 7.35 -1.68
CA PRO A 263 7.66 6.22 -2.45
C PRO A 263 8.87 6.63 -3.29
N ASP A 264 9.72 5.66 -3.61
CA ASP A 264 10.91 5.82 -4.47
C ASP A 264 11.85 6.97 -4.06
N SER A 265 11.84 7.33 -2.77
CA SER A 265 12.65 8.42 -2.23
C SER A 265 13.78 7.92 -1.34
N LYS A 266 14.90 8.65 -1.35
CA LYS A 266 15.99 8.52 -0.38
C LYS A 266 16.10 9.79 0.44
N SER A 267 16.40 9.68 1.72
CA SER A 267 16.65 10.86 2.54
C SER A 267 17.94 11.56 2.11
N ARG A 268 18.04 12.87 2.38
CA ARG A 268 19.27 13.63 2.10
C ARG A 268 20.49 13.08 2.84
N ASP A 269 20.30 12.61 4.08
CA ASP A 269 21.34 11.95 4.87
C ASP A 269 21.80 10.63 4.21
N GLN A 270 20.87 9.80 3.71
CA GLN A 270 21.22 8.58 2.99
C GLN A 270 22.03 8.85 1.73
N ILE A 271 21.65 9.87 0.96
CA ILE A 271 22.40 10.32 -0.22
C ILE A 271 23.79 10.82 0.20
N GLY A 272 23.85 11.64 1.26
CA GLY A 272 25.10 12.22 1.75
C GLY A 272 26.14 11.18 2.17
N ARG A 273 25.73 10.04 2.75
CA ARG A 273 26.65 8.94 3.08
C ARG A 273 27.19 8.20 1.85
N GLN A 274 26.52 8.28 0.70
CA GLN A 274 26.94 7.63 -0.54
C GLN A 274 27.87 8.52 -1.37
N THR A 275 27.70 9.84 -1.30
CA THR A 275 28.41 10.81 -2.15
C THR A 275 29.17 11.87 -1.37
N ASP A 276 29.59 11.55 -0.14
CA ASP A 276 30.31 12.46 0.77
C ASP A 276 29.65 13.85 0.88
N GLY A 277 28.31 13.84 0.98
CA GLY A 277 27.48 15.05 1.11
C GLY A 277 27.17 15.79 -0.20
N LYS A 278 27.87 15.51 -1.30
CA LYS A 278 27.74 16.27 -2.55
C LYS A 278 26.55 15.79 -3.38
N LEU A 279 25.53 16.64 -3.49
CA LEU A 279 24.34 16.34 -4.27
C LEU A 279 24.61 16.37 -5.78
N TYR A 280 25.51 17.24 -6.22
CA TYR A 280 25.90 17.35 -7.62
C TYR A 280 26.48 16.03 -8.16
N GLU A 281 27.43 15.43 -7.42
CA GLU A 281 28.01 14.12 -7.79
C GLU A 281 26.95 13.02 -7.79
N TYR A 282 26.00 13.06 -6.85
CA TYR A 282 24.85 12.15 -6.87
C TYR A 282 24.02 12.31 -8.15
N PHE A 283 23.68 13.54 -8.54
CA PHE A 283 22.94 13.80 -9.78
C PHE A 283 23.67 13.26 -11.01
N LEU A 284 24.98 13.50 -11.11
CA LEU A 284 25.79 12.97 -12.21
C LEU A 284 25.79 11.44 -12.25
N SER A 285 25.93 10.78 -11.09
CA SER A 285 25.96 9.32 -11.00
C SER A 285 24.64 8.63 -11.37
N ILE A 286 23.51 9.30 -11.15
CA ILE A 286 22.16 8.73 -11.39
C ILE A 286 21.63 9.12 -12.77
N TYR A 287 21.81 10.38 -13.17
CA TYR A 287 21.16 10.95 -14.36
C TYR A 287 22.10 11.19 -15.54
N GLY A 288 23.41 10.99 -15.37
CA GLY A 288 24.42 11.27 -16.39
C GLY A 288 24.93 12.71 -16.34
N ASP A 289 25.73 13.08 -17.33
CA ASP A 289 26.31 14.42 -17.42
C ASP A 289 25.29 15.50 -17.81
N GLU A 290 25.71 16.76 -17.73
CA GLU A 290 24.82 17.91 -17.92
C GLU A 290 24.20 18.04 -19.30
N THR A 291 24.81 17.42 -20.31
CA THR A 291 24.30 17.43 -21.68
C THR A 291 23.16 16.44 -21.89
N THR A 292 23.01 15.48 -20.98
CA THR A 292 21.97 14.45 -21.09
C THR A 292 20.58 15.04 -20.83
N PRO A 293 19.55 14.65 -21.62
CA PRO A 293 18.17 15.07 -21.37
C PRO A 293 17.65 14.64 -19.99
N THR A 294 18.14 13.51 -19.48
CA THR A 294 17.81 12.98 -18.15
C THR A 294 18.29 13.88 -17.03
N TYR A 295 19.54 14.34 -17.08
CA TYR A 295 20.06 15.31 -16.10
C TYR A 295 19.32 16.64 -16.17
N GLN A 296 19.08 17.16 -17.37
CA GLN A 296 18.37 18.44 -17.54
C GLN A 296 16.95 18.37 -16.97
N SER A 297 16.25 17.26 -17.19
CA SER A 297 14.91 17.01 -16.64
C SER A 297 14.95 16.89 -15.12
N ALA A 298 15.89 16.10 -14.56
CA ALA A 298 16.05 15.95 -13.12
C ALA A 298 16.41 17.28 -12.43
N ARG A 299 17.31 18.08 -13.04
CA ARG A 299 17.69 19.41 -12.56
C ARG A 299 16.51 20.38 -12.61
N ARG A 300 15.73 20.37 -13.70
CA ARG A 300 14.49 21.16 -13.79
C ARG A 300 13.56 20.80 -12.63
N ASN A 301 13.27 19.51 -12.44
CA ASN A 301 12.41 19.06 -11.35
C ASN A 301 12.92 19.48 -9.97
N PHE A 302 14.25 19.44 -9.75
CA PHE A 302 14.86 19.91 -8.50
C PHE A 302 14.67 21.41 -8.24
N ILE A 303 14.60 22.23 -9.29
CA ILE A 303 14.37 23.68 -9.19
C ILE A 303 12.88 23.98 -8.92
N LEU A 304 11.98 23.09 -9.37
CA LEU A 304 10.53 23.29 -9.25
C LEU A 304 9.97 22.84 -7.88
N VAL A 305 10.79 22.28 -6.98
CA VAL A 305 10.41 21.89 -5.60
C VAL A 305 10.22 23.10 -4.70
#